data_AF-A0A3L7DWN8-F1
#
_entry.id   AF-A0A3L7DWN8-F1
#
_cell.length_a   1.000
_cell.length_b   1.000
_cell.length_c   1.000
_cell.angle_alpha   90.00
_cell.angle_beta   90.00
_cell.angle_gamma   90.00
#
_symmetry.space_group_name_H-M   'P 1'
#
loop_
_entity.id
_entity.type
_entity.pdbx_description
1 polymer ?
#
loop_
_entity_poly.entity_id
_entity_poly.type
_entity_poly.pdbx_seq_one_letter_code
_entity_poly.pdbx_strand_id
1 'polypeptide(L)'
;MTGPSFNRASHFSLVWAFVLAVLTLVEWRSLDRDPLAETIYLPFIERQVTLSKAAASPGQADPSTSARLRGDTAGNALQTTVQISFNGPLFLIYFAVPIVIFHGFGLLIARLRGAT
;
A
#
# COMPACT_ATOMS: atom_id res chain seq x y z
N MET A 1 -10.92 -44.20 -16.13
CA MET A 1 -10.06 -43.00 -16.24
C MET A 1 -10.56 -41.96 -15.24
N THR A 2 -10.01 -41.96 -14.02
CA THR A 2 -10.28 -40.90 -13.04
C THR A 2 -9.42 -39.70 -13.41
N GLY A 3 -10.00 -38.74 -14.15
CA GLY A 3 -9.36 -37.45 -14.40
C GLY A 3 -9.04 -36.76 -13.07
N PRO A 4 -8.05 -35.84 -13.03
CA PRO A 4 -7.67 -35.15 -11.80
C PRO A 4 -8.91 -34.49 -11.19
N SER A 5 -9.28 -34.90 -9.97
CA SER A 5 -10.38 -34.29 -9.24
C SER A 5 -10.03 -32.84 -8.97
N PHE A 6 -10.74 -31.90 -9.60
CA PHE A 6 -10.48 -30.47 -9.48
C PHE A 6 -10.61 -30.02 -8.02
N ASN A 7 -9.47 -29.73 -7.37
CA ASN A 7 -9.48 -29.22 -6.00
C ASN A 7 -9.87 -27.74 -6.01
N ARG A 8 -11.17 -27.48 -5.83
CA ARG A 8 -11.76 -26.13 -5.81
C ARG A 8 -11.08 -25.21 -4.79
N ALA A 9 -10.59 -25.75 -3.68
CA ALA A 9 -9.95 -24.96 -2.63
C ALA A 9 -8.55 -24.47 -3.05
N SER A 10 -7.75 -25.33 -3.70
CA SER A 10 -6.45 -24.92 -4.26
C SER A 10 -6.60 -23.93 -5.41
N HIS A 11 -7.64 -24.08 -6.24
CA HIS A 11 -7.94 -23.12 -7.30
C HIS A 11 -8.31 -21.74 -6.71
N PHE A 12 -9.14 -21.69 -5.66
CA PHE A 12 -9.46 -20.46 -4.96
C PHE A 12 -8.21 -19.77 -4.40
N SER A 13 -7.31 -20.50 -3.74
CA SER A 13 -6.07 -19.93 -3.20
C SER A 13 -5.21 -19.27 -4.27
N LEU A 14 -5.08 -19.90 -5.44
CA LEU A 14 -4.31 -19.34 -6.56
C LEU A 14 -4.96 -18.08 -7.13
N VAL A 15 -6.27 -18.10 -7.34
CA VAL A 15 -7.01 -16.93 -7.81
C VAL A 15 -6.92 -15.79 -6.79
N TRP A 16 -7.09 -16.09 -5.51
CA TRP A 16 -6.97 -15.11 -4.44
C TRP A 16 -5.56 -14.50 -4.37
N ALA A 17 -4.52 -15.33 -4.45
CA ALA A 17 -3.13 -14.87 -4.51
C ALA A 17 -2.90 -13.90 -5.66
N PHE A 18 -3.40 -14.25 -6.85
CA PHE A 18 -3.27 -13.42 -8.04
C PHE A 18 -4.01 -12.09 -7.90
N VAL A 19 -5.27 -12.12 -7.43
CA VAL A 19 -6.08 -10.92 -7.20
C VAL A 19 -5.38 -9.99 -6.21
N LEU A 20 -4.92 -10.52 -5.07
CA LEU A 20 -4.26 -9.70 -4.04
C LEU A 20 -2.95 -9.08 -4.54
N ALA A 21 -2.18 -9.83 -5.35
CA ALA A 21 -0.95 -9.33 -5.97
C ALA A 21 -1.24 -8.21 -6.98
N VAL A 22 -2.25 -8.37 -7.84
CA VAL A 22 -2.66 -7.34 -8.80
C VAL A 22 -3.14 -6.07 -8.08
N LEU A 23 -3.97 -6.21 -7.05
CA LEU A 23 -4.42 -5.06 -6.26
C LEU A 23 -3.25 -4.32 -5.62
N THR A 24 -2.31 -5.07 -5.02
CA THR A 24 -1.12 -4.50 -4.39
C THR A 24 -0.26 -3.74 -5.41
N LEU A 25 -0.04 -4.31 -6.59
CA LEU A 25 0.75 -3.67 -7.64
C LEU A 25 0.07 -2.41 -8.19
N VAL A 26 -1.23 -2.47 -8.44
CA VAL A 26 -2.01 -1.33 -8.95
C VAL A 26 -1.99 -0.18 -7.96
N GLU A 27 -2.22 -0.47 -6.68
CA GLU A 27 -2.21 0.54 -5.64
C GLU A 27 -0.82 1.12 -5.41
N TRP A 28 0.22 0.26 -5.40
CA TRP A 28 1.60 0.73 -5.30
C TRP A 28 1.97 1.66 -6.45
N ARG A 29 1.60 1.31 -7.69
CA ARG A 29 1.82 2.15 -8.86
C ARG A 29 0.99 3.43 -8.83
N SER A 30 -0.18 3.41 -8.21
CA SER A 30 -1.00 4.61 -8.00
C SER A 30 -0.29 5.56 -7.05
N LEU A 31 0.23 5.06 -5.93
CA LEU A 31 0.93 5.86 -4.93
C LEU A 31 2.30 6.36 -5.42
N ASP A 32 2.96 5.62 -6.32
CA ASP A 32 4.18 6.07 -6.98
C ASP A 32 3.93 7.28 -7.91
N ARG A 33 2.74 7.34 -8.53
CA ARG A 33 2.33 8.45 -9.41
C ARG A 33 1.78 9.64 -8.63
N ASP A 34 0.98 9.37 -7.60
CA ASP A 34 0.38 10.38 -6.74
C ASP A 34 0.56 9.98 -5.27
N PRO A 35 1.70 10.33 -4.66
CA PRO A 35 2.01 9.96 -3.28
C PRO A 35 1.08 10.65 -2.26
N LEU A 36 0.37 11.70 -2.66
CA LEU A 36 -0.56 12.45 -1.83
C LEU A 36 -2.03 12.05 -2.03
N ALA A 37 -2.30 11.02 -2.85
CA ALA A 37 -3.64 10.50 -3.11
C ALA A 37 -4.42 10.24 -1.81
N GLU A 38 -5.62 10.78 -1.66
CA GLU A 38 -6.32 10.80 -0.37
C GLU A 38 -6.60 9.40 0.19
N THR A 39 -6.79 8.40 -0.68
CA THR A 39 -7.25 7.06 -0.29
C THR A 39 -6.20 5.97 -0.54
N ILE A 40 -5.93 5.18 0.50
CA ILE A 40 -5.24 3.88 0.45
C ILE A 40 -6.30 2.83 0.75
N TYR A 41 -6.51 1.89 -0.16
CA TYR A 41 -7.53 0.85 -0.08
C TYR A 41 -6.99 -0.42 0.59
N LEU A 42 -5.70 -0.71 0.41
CA LEU A 42 -5.09 -1.89 0.99
C LEU A 42 -4.55 -1.61 2.40
N PRO A 43 -5.03 -2.36 3.42
CA PRO A 43 -4.75 -2.05 4.83
C PRO A 43 -3.30 -2.30 5.25
N PHE A 44 -2.53 -3.01 4.41
CA PHE A 44 -1.11 -3.31 4.63
C PHE A 44 -0.18 -2.36 3.89
N ILE A 45 -0.71 -1.31 3.25
CA ILE A 45 0.07 -0.19 2.73
C ILE A 45 -0.17 1.00 3.65
N GLU A 46 0.89 1.62 4.12
CA GLU A 46 0.83 2.74 5.06
C GLU A 46 1.55 3.96 4.47
N ARG A 47 0.98 5.16 4.67
CA ARG A 47 1.60 6.42 4.28
C ARG A 47 1.82 7.31 5.49
N GLN A 48 3.03 7.84 5.59
CA GLN A 48 3.41 8.86 6.55
C GLN A 48 3.77 10.14 5.80
N VAL A 49 3.16 11.27 6.17
CA VAL A 49 3.41 12.58 5.56
C VAL A 49 4.06 13.47 6.61
N THR A 50 5.30 13.88 6.35
CA THR A 50 6.07 14.77 7.22
C THR A 50 6.24 16.11 6.53
N LEU A 51 5.75 17.18 7.17
CA LEU A 51 5.89 18.55 6.71
C LEU A 51 7.07 19.22 7.42
N SER A 52 8.14 19.48 6.68
CA SER A 52 9.35 20.12 7.19
C SER A 52 9.42 21.55 6.67
N LYS A 53 9.51 22.53 7.56
CA LYS A 53 9.80 23.92 7.17
C LYS A 53 11.31 24.07 7.07
N ALA A 54 11.84 24.39 5.88
CA ALA A 54 13.27 24.70 5.76
C ALA A 54 13.59 25.90 6.67
N ALA A 55 14.48 25.72 7.64
CA ALA A 55 14.93 26.80 8.50
C ALA A 55 15.63 27.86 7.63
N ALA A 56 15.21 29.12 7.78
CA ALA A 56 15.90 30.23 7.16
C ALA A 56 17.34 30.26 7.70
N SER A 57 18.33 30.06 6.83
CA SER A 57 19.73 30.24 7.17
C SER A 57 19.94 31.72 7.54
N PRO A 58 20.53 32.05 8.71
CA PRO A 58 20.81 33.44 9.06
C PRO A 58 22.02 33.92 8.25
N GLY A 59 21.79 34.23 6.98
CA GLY A 59 22.75 34.89 6.10
C GLY A 59 22.73 36.39 6.37
N GLN A 60 23.86 36.89 6.87
CA GLN A 60 24.16 38.29 7.15
C GLN A 60 23.80 39.19 5.95
N ALA A 61 22.96 40.20 6.19
CA ALA A 61 22.49 41.13 5.15
C ALA A 61 23.61 42.11 4.75
N ASP A 62 24.07 42.01 3.50
CA ASP A 62 24.87 43.04 2.81
C ASP A 62 23.90 44.02 2.11
N PRO A 63 23.90 45.33 2.42
CA PRO A 63 22.89 46.27 1.93
C PRO A 63 23.03 46.67 0.44
N SER A 64 23.91 46.06 -0.33
CA SER A 64 24.37 46.60 -1.62
C SER A 64 23.75 46.00 -2.89
N THR A 65 22.78 45.08 -2.81
CA THR A 65 22.18 44.46 -4.03
C THR A 65 20.70 44.81 -4.20
N SER A 66 20.43 46.10 -4.45
CA SER A 66 19.10 46.60 -4.84
C SER A 66 18.96 46.75 -6.36
N ALA A 67 19.24 45.71 -7.17
CA ALA A 67 18.89 45.68 -8.59
C ALA A 67 19.30 44.36 -9.28
N ARG A 68 18.53 43.28 -9.12
CA ARG A 68 18.27 42.28 -10.18
C ARG A 68 17.34 41.18 -9.65
N LEU A 69 16.24 40.96 -10.37
CA LEU A 69 15.30 39.84 -10.23
C LEU A 69 14.36 39.90 -9.02
N ARG A 70 13.45 40.87 -9.07
CA ARG A 70 12.09 40.75 -8.53
C ARG A 70 11.40 39.58 -9.25
N GLY A 71 11.42 38.40 -8.64
CA GLY A 71 10.85 37.17 -9.19
C GLY A 71 10.81 35.97 -8.24
N ASP A 72 11.56 35.98 -7.13
CA ASP A 72 11.47 34.90 -6.14
C ASP A 72 10.70 35.35 -4.91
N THR A 73 9.47 34.88 -4.80
CA THR A 73 8.76 34.83 -3.52
C THR A 73 9.46 33.79 -2.65
N ALA A 74 10.60 34.18 -2.05
CA ALA A 74 11.34 33.41 -1.06
C ALA A 74 10.58 33.41 0.28
N GLY A 75 9.39 32.82 0.29
CA GLY A 75 8.56 32.64 1.47
C GLY A 75 8.40 31.16 1.78
N ASN A 76 9.08 30.66 2.80
CA ASN A 76 8.84 29.36 3.44
C ASN A 76 8.67 28.18 2.47
N ALA A 77 9.76 27.64 1.91
CA ALA A 77 9.71 26.35 1.24
C ALA A 77 9.36 25.25 2.27
N LEU A 78 8.07 24.93 2.41
CA LEU A 78 7.61 23.71 3.07
C LEU A 78 8.07 22.54 2.20
N GLN A 79 8.99 21.74 2.72
CA GLN A 79 9.35 20.46 2.14
C GLN A 79 8.36 19.42 2.65
N THR A 80 7.63 18.79 1.75
CA THR A 80 6.71 17.68 2.07
C THR A 80 7.42 16.38 1.76
N THR A 81 7.77 15.62 2.80
CA THR A 81 8.34 14.28 2.66
C THR A 81 7.23 13.26 2.81
N VAL A 82 7.01 12.44 1.78
CA VAL A 82 6.05 11.33 1.82
C VAL A 82 6.82 10.02 1.91
N GLN A 83 6.53 9.23 2.94
CA GLN A 83 7.07 7.88 3.11
C GLN A 83 5.95 6.86 2.97
N ILE A 84 6.11 5.93 2.04
CA ILE A 84 5.19 4.81 1.82
C ILE A 84 5.86 3.54 2.36
N SER A 85 5.13 2.79 3.19
CA SER A 85 5.61 1.60 3.88
C SER A 85 4.68 0.41 3.57
N PHE A 86 5.26 -0.79 3.54
CA PHE A 86 4.52 -2.04 3.32
C PHE A 86 4.59 -2.92 4.56
N ASN A 87 3.43 -3.27 5.12
CA ASN A 87 3.29 -4.11 6.30
C ASN A 87 3.15 -5.58 5.89
N GLY A 88 4.28 -6.26 5.69
CA GLY A 88 4.34 -7.67 5.29
C GLY A 88 3.58 -8.65 6.19
N PRO A 89 3.69 -8.57 7.53
CA PRO A 89 2.88 -9.40 8.43
C PRO A 89 1.37 -9.20 8.22
N LEU A 90 0.91 -7.96 8.07
CA LEU A 90 -0.49 -7.68 7.85
C LEU A 90 -0.95 -8.19 6.47
N PHE A 91 -0.12 -8.06 5.44
CA PHE A 91 -0.38 -8.69 4.13
C PHE A 91 -0.62 -10.19 4.24
N LEU A 92 0.21 -10.91 5.00
CA LEU A 92 0.06 -12.36 5.19
C LEU A 92 -1.27 -12.72 5.87
N ILE A 93 -1.74 -11.91 6.82
CA ILE A 93 -3.03 -12.12 7.47
C ILE A 93 -4.16 -12.00 6.43
N TYR A 94 -4.18 -10.91 5.64
CA TYR A 94 -5.19 -10.70 4.61
C TYR A 94 -5.13 -11.75 3.48
N PHE A 95 -3.93 -12.24 3.18
CA PHE A 95 -3.74 -13.36 2.27
C PHE A 95 -4.31 -14.67 2.83
N ALA A 96 -3.97 -15.01 4.07
CA ALA A 96 -4.23 -16.33 4.65
C ALA A 96 -5.67 -16.49 5.15
N VAL A 97 -6.30 -15.45 5.70
CA VAL A 97 -7.64 -15.55 6.33
C VAL A 97 -8.69 -16.12 5.36
N PRO A 98 -8.87 -15.60 4.13
CA PRO A 98 -9.85 -16.17 3.19
C PRO A 98 -9.54 -17.62 2.81
N ILE A 99 -8.25 -17.95 2.67
CA ILE A 99 -7.80 -19.31 2.34
C ILE A 99 -8.19 -20.27 3.47
N VAL A 100 -7.86 -19.92 4.72
CA VAL A 100 -8.15 -20.74 5.90
C VAL A 100 -9.66 -20.91 6.08
N ILE A 101 -10.45 -19.84 5.89
CA ILE A 101 -11.91 -19.93 5.93
C ILE A 101 -12.42 -20.92 4.89
N PHE A 102 -12.00 -20.79 3.63
CA PHE A 102 -12.51 -21.64 2.56
C PHE A 102 -12.12 -23.12 2.72
N HIS A 103 -10.87 -23.38 3.14
CA HIS A 103 -10.39 -24.74 3.39
C HIS A 103 -11.02 -25.34 4.66
N GLY A 104 -11.12 -24.55 5.73
CA GLY A 104 -11.72 -24.94 6.99
C GLY A 104 -13.21 -25.28 6.85
N PHE A 105 -13.98 -24.43 6.17
CA PHE A 105 -15.39 -24.71 5.86
C PHE A 105 -15.55 -25.94 4.97
N GLY A 106 -14.71 -26.09 3.95
CA GLY A 106 -14.72 -27.27 3.08
C GLY A 106 -14.52 -28.57 3.87
N LEU A 107 -13.55 -28.59 4.79
CA LEU A 107 -13.27 -29.73 5.66
C LEU A 107 -14.41 -29.99 6.65
N LEU A 108 -14.96 -28.93 7.25
CA LEU A 108 -16.09 -29.03 8.18
C LEU A 108 -17.33 -29.64 7.51
N ILE A 109 -17.70 -29.16 6.32
CA ILE A 109 -18.83 -29.69 5.57
C ILE A 109 -18.60 -31.15 5.16
N ALA A 110 -17.39 -31.49 4.72
CA ALA A 110 -17.04 -32.88 4.39
C ALA A 110 -17.17 -33.81 5.60
N ARG A 111 -16.77 -33.34 6.78
CA ARG A 111 -16.94 -34.08 8.05
C ARG A 111 -18.41 -34.26 8.42
N LEU A 112 -19.23 -33.20 8.32
CA LEU A 112 -20.66 -33.28 8.62
C LEU A 112 -21.40 -34.23 7.68
N ARG A 113 -21.05 -34.23 6.39
CA ARG A 113 -21.66 -35.12 5.38
C ARG A 113 -21.19 -36.57 5.45
N GLY A 114 -19.98 -36.82 5.94
CA GLY A 114 -19.46 -38.18 6.16
C GLY A 114 -19.90 -38.80 7.48
N ALA A 115 -20.52 -38.03 8.38
CA ALA A 115 -21.05 -38.46 9.66
C ALA A 115 -22.57 -38.80 9.61
N THR A 116 -23.20 -38.63 8.45
CA THR A 116 -24.57 -39.04 8.12
C THR A 116 -24.54 -40.19 7.14
#